data_AF-A0A261WL51-F1
#
_entry.id   AF-A0A261WL51-F1
#
_cell.length_a   1.000
_cell.length_b   1.000
_cell.length_c   1.000
_cell.angle_alpha   90.00
_cell.angle_beta   90.00
_cell.angle_gamma   90.00
#
_symmetry.space_group_name_H-M   'P 1'
#
loop_
_entity.id
_entity.type
_entity.pdbx_description
1 polymer ?
#
loop_
_entity_poly.entity_id
_entity_poly.type
_entity_poly.pdbx_seq_one_letter_code
_entity_poly.pdbx_strand_id
1 'polypeptide(L)'
;PAGSSNHFAAGQGGMAGWQWMFLIQGLPTVALGVLAFFLLCDKVEDARWLTPEQRQRVKTDITHDELNRPVQGKSSVASVLTMPFIWILGFIYFCIQSGVYAINFWLPSIIKNLGFSDALVIGWISAVPYLMAGVFMLLVGRSADLRNERRWHLVVPMLMGATGLIIAANFATVPLIAILGLTIATMGALTSLPMFWPLPTALLSASVAAGGLALINSIGQMAGFLSPYLVGWIKDQTGSTTLALYSLAALTIVGSLVALRVSRQSAVKVAAAA
;
A
#
# COMPACT_ATOMS: atom_id res chain seq x y z
N PRO A 1 11.12 -18.07 -30.89
CA PRO A 1 12.34 -18.35 -30.09
C PRO A 1 11.96 -18.85 -28.69
N ALA A 2 11.75 -20.16 -28.59
CA ALA A 2 11.30 -20.90 -27.41
C ALA A 2 12.50 -21.24 -26.51
N GLY A 3 12.91 -20.31 -25.65
CA GLY A 3 14.13 -20.48 -24.84
C GLY A 3 14.10 -19.95 -23.41
N SER A 4 13.03 -19.30 -22.94
CA SER A 4 13.03 -18.63 -21.62
C SER A 4 12.12 -19.27 -20.55
N SER A 5 11.36 -20.32 -20.88
CA SER A 5 10.42 -20.97 -19.94
C SER A 5 11.01 -22.15 -19.14
N ASN A 6 12.31 -22.43 -19.25
CA ASN A 6 12.91 -23.68 -18.76
C ASN A 6 13.64 -23.57 -17.40
N HIS A 7 13.57 -22.42 -16.71
CA HIS A 7 14.46 -22.19 -15.57
C HIS A 7 13.90 -22.59 -14.20
N PHE A 8 12.57 -22.77 -14.05
CA PHE A 8 11.96 -23.31 -12.84
C PHE A 8 11.47 -24.74 -13.08
N ALA A 9 12.25 -25.73 -12.66
CA ALA A 9 11.81 -27.14 -12.53
C ALA A 9 11.01 -27.71 -13.72
N ALA A 10 11.23 -27.21 -14.94
CA ALA A 10 10.45 -27.61 -16.11
C ALA A 10 10.75 -29.07 -16.42
N GLY A 11 9.79 -29.96 -16.13
CA GLY A 11 9.94 -31.41 -16.29
C GLY A 11 10.39 -32.15 -15.03
N GLN A 12 10.71 -31.46 -13.93
CA GLN A 12 11.01 -32.13 -12.66
C GLN A 12 9.70 -32.58 -12.01
N GLY A 13 9.50 -33.89 -11.91
CA GLY A 13 8.23 -34.48 -11.45
C GLY A 13 7.07 -34.37 -12.46
N GLY A 14 7.37 -34.16 -13.76
CA GLY A 14 6.35 -34.11 -14.81
C GLY A 14 5.49 -32.83 -14.85
N MET A 15 5.81 -31.84 -14.02
CA MET A 15 5.08 -30.57 -13.94
C MET A 15 5.82 -29.43 -14.64
N ALA A 16 5.05 -28.47 -15.16
CA ALA A 16 5.55 -27.22 -15.71
C ALA A 16 5.98 -26.27 -14.58
N GLY A 17 6.95 -25.38 -14.84
CA GLY A 17 7.48 -24.47 -13.84
C GLY A 17 6.44 -23.57 -13.16
N TRP A 18 5.41 -23.12 -13.90
CA TRP A 18 4.33 -22.31 -13.34
C TRP A 18 3.46 -23.10 -12.33
N GLN A 19 3.30 -24.42 -12.51
CA GLN A 19 2.58 -25.27 -11.56
C GLN A 19 3.35 -25.40 -10.26
N TRP A 20 4.67 -25.59 -10.36
CA TRP A 20 5.56 -25.58 -9.20
C TRP A 20 5.53 -24.25 -8.45
N MET A 21 5.47 -23.11 -9.15
CA MET A 21 5.33 -21.79 -8.52
C MET A 21 4.04 -21.71 -7.68
N PHE A 22 2.90 -22.17 -8.21
CA PHE A 22 1.65 -22.21 -7.43
C PHE A 22 1.72 -23.14 -6.23
N LEU A 23 2.36 -24.30 -6.35
CA LEU A 23 2.50 -25.23 -5.21
C LEU A 23 3.42 -24.67 -4.12
N ILE A 24 4.61 -24.20 -4.50
CA ILE A 24 5.63 -23.71 -3.56
C ILE A 24 5.16 -22.44 -2.85
N GLN A 25 4.45 -21.53 -3.52
CA GLN A 25 3.93 -20.32 -2.89
C GLN A 25 2.56 -20.53 -2.24
N GLY A 26 1.70 -21.35 -2.86
CA GLY A 26 0.33 -21.59 -2.41
C GLY A 26 0.25 -22.44 -1.15
N LEU A 27 1.01 -23.55 -1.07
CA LEU A 27 0.93 -24.46 0.09
C LEU A 27 1.32 -23.77 1.41
N PRO A 28 2.43 -23.02 1.52
CA PRO A 28 2.73 -22.27 2.73
C PRO A 28 1.68 -21.21 3.05
N THR A 29 1.11 -20.56 2.04
CA THR A 29 0.04 -19.56 2.22
C THR A 29 -1.24 -20.20 2.77
N VAL A 30 -1.63 -21.37 2.26
CA VAL A 30 -2.77 -22.15 2.79
C VAL A 30 -2.49 -22.60 4.22
N ALA A 31 -1.29 -23.12 4.50
CA ALA A 31 -0.90 -23.52 5.85
C ALA A 31 -0.96 -22.34 6.83
N LEU A 32 -0.43 -21.16 6.44
CA LEU A 32 -0.53 -19.94 7.23
C LEU A 32 -1.98 -19.49 7.43
N GLY A 33 -2.85 -19.63 6.42
CA GLY A 33 -4.28 -19.35 6.55
C GLY A 33 -4.98 -20.27 7.56
N VAL A 34 -4.67 -21.57 7.53
CA VAL A 34 -5.17 -22.54 8.51
C VAL A 34 -4.65 -22.21 9.91
N LEU A 35 -3.36 -21.88 10.04
CA LEU A 35 -2.79 -21.46 11.32
C LEU A 35 -3.45 -20.17 11.83
N ALA A 36 -3.69 -19.19 10.97
CA ALA A 36 -4.37 -17.95 11.34
C ALA A 36 -5.80 -18.23 11.85
N PHE A 37 -6.54 -19.15 11.22
CA PHE A 37 -7.88 -19.53 11.69
C PHE A 37 -7.89 -20.09 13.13
N PHE A 38 -6.84 -20.82 13.52
CA PHE A 38 -6.73 -21.37 14.88
C PHE A 38 -6.01 -20.46 15.88
N LEU A 39 -5.13 -19.57 15.42
CA LEU A 39 -4.30 -18.73 16.27
C LEU A 39 -4.86 -17.32 16.46
N LEU A 40 -5.57 -16.73 15.50
CA LEU A 40 -6.08 -15.36 15.63
C LEU A 40 -7.32 -15.33 16.54
N CYS A 41 -7.28 -14.52 17.59
CA CYS A 41 -8.42 -14.35 18.51
C CYS A 41 -9.22 -13.11 18.14
N ASP A 42 -10.54 -13.25 17.97
CA ASP A 42 -11.43 -12.12 17.65
C ASP A 42 -11.67 -11.20 18.86
N LYS A 43 -11.61 -11.75 20.08
CA LYS A 43 -11.84 -11.01 21.32
C LYS A 43 -10.61 -11.06 22.22
N VAL A 44 -10.42 -9.97 22.97
CA VAL A 44 -9.37 -9.85 23.99
C VAL A 44 -9.54 -10.92 25.08
N GLU A 45 -10.77 -11.36 25.37
CA GLU A 45 -11.04 -12.45 26.32
C GLU A 45 -10.53 -13.81 25.85
N ASP A 46 -10.50 -14.04 24.53
CA ASP A 46 -10.09 -15.31 23.92
C ASP A 46 -8.56 -15.38 23.73
N ALA A 47 -7.86 -14.25 23.88
CA ALA A 47 -6.41 -14.16 23.74
C ALA A 47 -5.67 -14.92 24.85
N ARG A 48 -5.23 -16.14 24.52
CA ARG A 48 -4.51 -17.04 25.45
C ARG A 48 -3.06 -16.63 25.72
N TRP A 49 -2.48 -15.77 24.89
CA TRP A 49 -1.12 -15.26 25.07
C TRP A 49 -1.03 -14.06 26.04
N LEU A 50 -2.15 -13.48 26.45
CA LEU A 50 -2.18 -12.36 27.40
C LEU A 50 -2.32 -12.88 28.83
N THR A 51 -1.50 -12.32 29.72
CA THR A 51 -1.72 -12.47 31.17
C THR A 51 -3.04 -11.81 31.60
N PRO A 52 -3.65 -12.23 32.72
CA PRO A 52 -4.87 -11.61 33.22
C PRO A 52 -4.74 -10.08 33.39
N GLU A 53 -3.59 -9.60 33.87
CA GLU A 53 -3.34 -8.16 34.05
C GLU A 53 -3.26 -7.41 32.70
N GLN A 54 -2.55 -7.97 31.72
CA GLN A 54 -2.46 -7.40 30.37
C GLN A 54 -3.82 -7.36 29.69
N ARG A 55 -4.60 -8.44 29.82
CA ARG A 55 -5.96 -8.54 29.28
C ARG A 55 -6.87 -7.45 29.85
N GLN A 56 -6.81 -7.23 31.16
CA GLN A 56 -7.59 -6.20 31.82
C GLN A 56 -7.18 -4.80 31.35
N ARG A 57 -5.87 -4.52 31.23
CA ARG A 57 -5.35 -3.26 30.68
C ARG A 57 -5.88 -2.98 29.28
N VAL A 58 -5.73 -3.92 28.36
CA VAL A 58 -6.19 -3.78 26.97
C VAL A 58 -7.70 -3.54 26.92
N LYS A 59 -8.47 -4.23 27.76
CA LYS A 59 -9.93 -4.03 27.84
C LYS A 59 -10.29 -2.63 28.34
N THR A 60 -9.58 -2.12 29.34
CA THR A 60 -9.75 -0.75 29.83
C THR A 60 -9.40 0.27 28.75
N ASP A 61 -8.30 0.09 28.03
CA ASP A 61 -7.87 0.98 26.95
C ASP A 61 -8.89 1.03 25.80
N ILE A 62 -9.40 -0.14 25.37
CA ILE A 62 -10.45 -0.21 24.34
C ILE A 62 -11.71 0.51 24.79
N THR A 63 -12.14 0.30 26.04
CA THR A 63 -13.35 0.96 26.58
C THR A 63 -13.15 2.47 26.63
N HIS A 64 -11.97 2.93 27.03
CA HIS A 64 -11.62 4.36 27.06
C HIS A 64 -11.59 4.97 25.65
N ASP A 65 -11.05 4.26 24.66
CA ASP A 65 -11.04 4.70 23.26
C ASP A 65 -12.45 4.75 22.65
N GLU A 66 -13.32 3.79 23.00
CA GLU A 66 -14.72 3.80 22.56
C GLU A 66 -15.51 4.99 23.12
N LEU A 67 -15.26 5.36 24.39
CA LEU A 67 -15.89 6.52 25.03
C LEU A 67 -15.41 7.85 24.45
N ASN A 68 -14.14 7.93 24.03
CA ASN A 68 -13.55 9.15 23.45
C ASN A 68 -13.74 9.25 21.92
N ARG A 69 -14.33 8.23 21.28
CA ARG A 69 -14.56 8.26 19.84
C ARG A 69 -15.65 9.29 19.51
N PRO A 70 -15.49 10.09 18.44
CA PRO A 70 -16.53 11.03 18.05
C PRO A 70 -17.85 10.30 17.83
N VAL A 71 -18.88 10.67 18.60
CA VAL A 71 -20.25 10.16 18.42
C VAL A 71 -20.82 10.79 17.16
N GLN A 72 -20.52 10.21 15.99
CA GLN A 72 -21.32 10.42 14.81
C GLN A 72 -22.63 9.67 15.06
N GLY A 73 -23.75 10.41 15.18
CA GLY A 73 -25.07 9.90 15.57
C GLY A 73 -25.50 8.67 14.77
N LYS A 74 -26.58 7.97 15.16
CA LYS A 74 -27.06 6.72 14.52
C LYS A 74 -27.10 6.84 12.98
N SER A 75 -26.00 6.42 12.35
CA SER A 75 -25.72 6.64 10.94
C SER A 75 -25.81 5.28 10.29
N SER A 76 -26.84 5.07 9.47
CA SER A 76 -26.97 3.86 8.64
C SER A 76 -25.73 3.69 7.77
N VAL A 77 -25.33 2.47 7.43
CA VAL A 77 -24.22 2.19 6.49
C VAL A 77 -24.36 3.00 5.20
N ALA A 78 -25.58 3.26 4.73
CA ALA A 78 -25.84 4.07 3.54
C ALA A 78 -25.41 5.55 3.68
N SER A 79 -25.39 6.10 4.90
CA SER A 79 -24.98 7.48 5.16
C SER A 79 -23.50 7.74 4.85
N VAL A 80 -22.68 6.69 4.79
CA VAL A 80 -21.27 6.74 4.37
C VAL A 80 -21.13 7.41 2.99
N LEU A 81 -22.08 7.20 2.08
CA LEU A 81 -22.04 7.76 0.72
C LEU A 81 -22.16 9.28 0.69
N THR A 82 -22.78 9.89 1.70
CA THR A 82 -22.96 11.34 1.78
C THR A 82 -21.84 12.04 2.56
N MET A 83 -20.91 11.28 3.14
CA MET A 83 -19.81 11.82 3.95
C MET A 83 -18.62 12.23 3.08
N PRO A 84 -18.35 13.54 2.88
CA PRO A 84 -17.30 14.00 1.97
C PRO A 84 -15.89 13.57 2.40
N PHE A 85 -15.65 13.39 3.70
CA PHE A 85 -14.35 12.94 4.18
C PHE A 85 -14.00 11.51 3.72
N ILE A 86 -14.99 10.64 3.52
CA ILE A 86 -14.78 9.25 3.08
C ILE A 86 -14.33 9.23 1.62
N TRP A 87 -14.91 10.08 0.78
CA TRP A 87 -14.47 10.29 -0.60
C TRP A 87 -13.05 10.87 -0.67
N ILE A 88 -12.71 11.81 0.21
CA ILE A 88 -11.35 12.36 0.29
C ILE A 88 -10.34 11.27 0.69
N LEU A 89 -10.65 10.46 1.70
CA LEU A 89 -9.80 9.34 2.11
C LEU A 89 -9.70 8.28 1.00
N GLY A 90 -10.81 7.96 0.32
CA GLY A 90 -10.82 7.11 -0.85
C GLY A 90 -9.92 7.62 -1.97
N PHE A 91 -9.94 8.93 -2.25
CA PHE A 91 -9.07 9.56 -3.23
C PHE A 91 -7.59 9.51 -2.85
N ILE A 92 -7.24 9.76 -1.57
CA ILE A 92 -5.87 9.59 -1.09
C ILE A 92 -5.43 8.14 -1.29
N TYR A 93 -6.26 7.18 -0.90
CA TYR A 93 -5.97 5.76 -1.05
C TYR A 93 -5.84 5.34 -2.52
N PHE A 94 -6.67 5.89 -3.41
CA PHE A 94 -6.55 5.74 -4.86
C PHE A 94 -5.20 6.25 -5.38
N CYS A 95 -4.72 7.41 -4.91
CA CYS A 95 -3.41 7.94 -5.32
C CYS A 95 -2.26 7.04 -4.86
N ILE A 96 -2.35 6.49 -3.65
CA ILE A 96 -1.37 5.53 -3.11
C ILE A 96 -1.40 4.24 -3.94
N GLN A 97 -2.57 3.64 -4.11
CA GLN A 97 -2.74 2.41 -4.88
C GLN A 97 -2.33 2.58 -6.34
N SER A 98 -2.56 3.75 -6.94
CA SER A 98 -2.08 4.04 -8.31
C SER A 98 -0.57 3.87 -8.44
N GLY A 99 0.19 4.37 -7.45
CA GLY A 99 1.64 4.20 -7.38
C GLY A 99 2.06 2.76 -7.10
N VAL A 100 1.38 2.06 -6.19
CA VAL A 100 1.67 0.66 -5.86
C VAL A 100 1.45 -0.26 -7.08
N TYR A 101 0.32 -0.13 -7.76
CA TYR A 101 0.03 -0.89 -8.97
C TYR A 101 0.98 -0.52 -10.12
N ALA A 102 1.33 0.77 -10.27
CA ALA A 102 2.36 1.24 -11.21
C ALA A 102 3.72 0.55 -11.02
N ILE A 103 4.08 0.27 -9.79
CA ILE A 103 5.34 -0.41 -9.51
C ILE A 103 5.17 -1.90 -9.77
N ASN A 104 4.11 -2.52 -9.25
CA ASN A 104 3.86 -3.96 -9.39
C ASN A 104 3.77 -4.43 -10.84
N PHE A 105 3.15 -3.66 -11.74
CA PHE A 105 2.97 -4.08 -13.13
C PHE A 105 4.13 -3.70 -14.04
N TRP A 106 4.79 -2.55 -13.85
CA TRP A 106 5.79 -2.06 -14.82
C TRP A 106 7.22 -2.09 -14.31
N LEU A 107 7.49 -2.26 -13.02
CA LEU A 107 8.86 -2.31 -12.52
C LEU A 107 9.73 -3.31 -13.32
N PRO A 108 9.31 -4.57 -13.55
CA PRO A 108 10.11 -5.51 -14.34
C PRO A 108 10.25 -5.09 -15.81
N SER A 109 9.20 -4.52 -16.40
CA SER A 109 9.24 -4.05 -17.80
C SER A 109 10.14 -2.83 -17.97
N ILE A 110 10.17 -1.91 -17.00
CA ILE A 110 11.07 -0.76 -17.00
C ILE A 110 12.51 -1.27 -16.90
N ILE A 111 12.80 -2.19 -15.97
CA ILE A 111 14.13 -2.81 -15.86
C ILE A 111 14.53 -3.48 -17.18
N LYS A 112 13.64 -4.24 -17.82
CA LYS A 112 13.91 -4.81 -19.14
C LYS A 112 14.29 -3.76 -20.20
N ASN A 113 13.59 -2.62 -20.21
CA ASN A 113 13.88 -1.52 -21.14
C ASN A 113 15.22 -0.82 -20.88
N LEU A 114 15.82 -1.01 -19.69
CA LEU A 114 17.17 -0.51 -19.36
C LEU A 114 18.30 -1.36 -20.00
N GLY A 115 17.95 -2.42 -20.75
CA GLY A 115 18.90 -3.26 -21.48
C GLY A 115 19.14 -4.65 -20.87
N PHE A 116 18.45 -4.99 -19.78
CA PHE A 116 18.49 -6.33 -19.20
C PHE A 116 17.56 -7.27 -20.00
N SER A 117 18.13 -8.33 -20.58
CA SER A 117 17.39 -9.29 -21.42
C SER A 117 17.03 -10.60 -20.71
N ASP A 118 17.79 -10.98 -19.69
CA ASP A 118 17.59 -12.20 -18.91
C ASP A 118 16.50 -12.03 -17.84
N ALA A 119 15.52 -12.94 -17.83
CA ALA A 119 14.37 -12.87 -16.93
C ALA A 119 14.75 -13.11 -15.46
N LEU A 120 15.74 -13.97 -15.17
CA LEU A 120 16.23 -14.20 -13.80
C LEU A 120 16.94 -12.95 -13.29
N VAL A 121 17.76 -12.31 -14.13
CA VAL A 121 18.44 -11.05 -13.78
C VAL A 121 17.41 -9.96 -13.50
N ILE A 122 16.40 -9.78 -14.35
CA ILE A 122 15.31 -8.83 -14.11
C ILE A 122 14.60 -9.13 -12.79
N GLY A 123 14.34 -10.40 -12.49
CA GLY A 123 13.74 -10.83 -11.23
C GLY A 123 14.56 -10.44 -10.00
N TRP A 124 15.86 -10.72 -10.00
CA TRP A 124 16.77 -10.36 -8.91
C TRP A 124 16.91 -8.85 -8.73
N ILE A 125 17.01 -8.09 -9.83
CA ILE A 125 17.04 -6.62 -9.77
C ILE A 125 15.71 -6.10 -9.22
N SER A 126 14.57 -6.68 -9.63
CA SER A 126 13.25 -6.28 -9.14
C SER A 126 13.06 -6.59 -7.65
N ALA A 127 13.72 -7.64 -7.12
CA ALA A 127 13.64 -7.98 -5.70
C ALA A 127 14.23 -6.91 -4.79
N VAL A 128 15.26 -6.18 -5.25
CA VAL A 128 15.95 -5.14 -4.45
C VAL A 128 14.98 -4.02 -4.01
N PRO A 129 14.21 -3.36 -4.90
CA PRO A 129 13.18 -2.39 -4.51
C PRO A 129 12.21 -2.90 -3.44
N TYR A 130 11.69 -4.12 -3.57
CA TYR A 130 10.73 -4.68 -2.62
C TYR A 130 11.35 -4.98 -1.26
N LEU A 131 12.57 -5.53 -1.23
CA LEU A 131 13.30 -5.78 0.02
C LEU A 131 13.57 -4.47 0.76
N MET A 132 14.05 -3.45 0.04
CA MET A 132 14.29 -2.12 0.62
C MET A 132 12.98 -1.48 1.11
N ALA A 133 11.89 -1.64 0.37
CA ALA A 133 10.57 -1.18 0.80
C ALA A 133 10.10 -1.87 2.08
N GLY A 134 10.32 -3.18 2.22
CA GLY A 134 10.00 -3.93 3.45
C GLY A 134 10.77 -3.39 4.66
N VAL A 135 12.08 -3.20 4.53
CA VAL A 135 12.91 -2.62 5.61
C VAL A 135 12.45 -1.20 5.95
N PHE A 136 12.26 -0.34 4.94
CA PHE A 136 11.86 1.04 5.14
C PHE A 136 10.48 1.15 5.79
N MET A 137 9.53 0.31 5.38
CA MET A 137 8.19 0.24 5.97
C MET A 137 8.23 -0.06 7.47
N LEU A 138 9.09 -0.98 7.91
CA LEU A 138 9.26 -1.30 9.33
C LEU A 138 9.87 -0.13 10.12
N LEU A 139 10.88 0.52 9.55
CA LEU A 139 11.54 1.68 10.18
C LEU A 139 10.58 2.86 10.33
N VAL A 140 9.83 3.18 9.27
CA VAL A 140 8.84 4.25 9.28
C VAL A 140 7.67 3.91 10.21
N GLY A 141 7.19 2.67 10.21
CA GLY A 141 6.15 2.22 11.13
C GLY A 141 6.57 2.38 12.60
N ARG A 142 7.76 1.90 12.95
CA ARG A 142 8.30 2.08 14.31
C ARG A 142 8.47 3.56 14.67
N SER A 143 8.94 4.39 13.74
CA SER A 143 9.05 5.84 13.97
C SER A 143 7.68 6.50 14.14
N ALA A 144 6.67 6.07 13.39
CA ALA A 144 5.32 6.59 13.47
C ALA A 144 4.70 6.30 14.84
N ASP A 145 4.91 5.09 15.36
CA ASP A 145 4.43 4.68 16.67
C ASP A 145 5.11 5.45 17.80
N LEU A 146 6.43 5.69 17.71
CA LEU A 146 7.20 6.39 18.74
C LEU A 146 6.92 7.89 18.78
N ARG A 147 6.74 8.53 17.62
CA ARG A 147 6.59 10.00 17.53
C ARG A 147 5.14 10.45 17.49
N ASN A 148 4.21 9.54 17.20
CA ASN A 148 2.79 9.82 17.00
C ASN A 148 2.50 10.89 15.91
N GLU A 149 3.46 11.13 15.01
CA GLU A 149 3.36 12.12 13.93
C GLU A 149 2.80 11.48 12.64
N ARG A 150 1.63 10.84 12.74
CA ARG A 150 1.05 10.04 11.64
C ARG A 150 0.95 10.80 10.31
N ARG A 151 0.71 12.12 10.37
CA ARG A 151 0.66 12.99 9.18
C ARG A 151 1.92 12.91 8.32
N TRP A 152 3.09 13.00 8.95
CA TRP A 152 4.37 13.08 8.25
C TRP A 152 4.83 11.71 7.79
N HIS A 153 4.52 10.67 8.58
CA HIS A 153 4.79 9.29 8.24
C HIS A 153 3.93 8.78 7.08
N LEU A 154 2.85 9.47 6.71
CA LEU A 154 2.13 9.24 5.45
C LEU A 154 2.65 10.12 4.30
N VAL A 155 2.71 11.44 4.50
CA VAL A 155 3.00 12.39 3.41
C VAL A 155 4.43 12.25 2.88
N VAL A 156 5.41 12.03 3.76
CA VAL A 156 6.82 11.93 3.36
C VAL A 156 7.06 10.70 2.46
N PRO A 157 6.60 9.48 2.82
CA PRO A 157 6.68 8.35 1.90
C PRO A 157 5.95 8.56 0.57
N MET A 158 4.79 9.24 0.54
CA MET A 158 4.12 9.56 -0.72
C MET A 158 4.98 10.46 -1.61
N LEU A 159 5.55 11.53 -1.05
CA LEU A 159 6.44 12.44 -1.78
C LEU A 159 7.74 11.77 -2.22
N MET A 160 8.27 10.87 -1.37
CA MET A 160 9.41 10.03 -1.73
C MET A 160 9.06 9.11 -2.91
N GLY A 161 7.86 8.53 -2.90
CA GLY A 161 7.27 7.77 -4.00
C GLY A 161 7.30 8.54 -5.32
N ALA A 162 6.72 9.74 -5.32
CA ALA A 162 6.68 10.61 -6.49
C ALA A 162 8.07 11.04 -6.96
N THR A 163 8.97 11.38 -6.04
CA THR A 163 10.35 11.76 -6.34
C THR A 163 11.11 10.62 -7.00
N GLY A 164 10.94 9.39 -6.50
CA GLY A 164 11.53 8.20 -7.10
C GLY A 164 11.05 7.95 -8.53
N LEU A 165 9.74 8.12 -8.78
CA LEU A 165 9.16 8.02 -10.13
C LEU A 165 9.75 9.09 -11.08
N ILE A 166 9.92 10.33 -10.60
CA ILE A 166 10.53 11.43 -11.37
C ILE A 166 12.00 11.12 -11.69
N ILE A 167 12.76 10.60 -10.73
CA ILE A 167 14.16 10.18 -10.95
C ILE A 167 14.20 9.07 -12.01
N ALA A 168 13.38 8.03 -11.86
CA ALA A 168 13.32 6.93 -12.82
C ALA A 168 12.96 7.41 -14.24
N ALA A 169 12.06 8.38 -14.35
CA ALA A 169 11.62 8.97 -15.61
C ALA A 169 12.73 9.78 -16.30
N ASN A 170 13.48 10.61 -15.56
CA ASN A 170 14.54 11.48 -16.10
C ASN A 170 15.81 10.71 -16.47
N PHE A 171 16.12 9.64 -15.74
CA PHE A 171 17.36 8.89 -15.90
C PHE A 171 17.14 7.53 -16.55
N ALA A 172 16.11 7.40 -17.39
CA ALA A 172 15.75 6.15 -18.07
C ALA A 172 16.85 5.58 -18.99
N THR A 173 17.89 6.36 -19.31
CA THR A 173 19.07 5.91 -20.08
C THR A 173 20.26 5.51 -19.20
N VAL A 174 20.19 5.73 -17.88
CA VAL A 174 21.25 5.42 -16.91
C VAL A 174 20.71 4.37 -15.93
N PRO A 175 20.93 3.05 -16.20
CA PRO A 175 20.26 1.97 -15.48
C PRO A 175 20.39 2.06 -13.96
N LEU A 176 21.58 2.39 -13.46
CA LEU A 176 21.84 2.51 -12.02
C LEU A 176 20.94 3.58 -11.37
N ILE A 177 20.85 4.77 -11.96
CA ILE A 177 20.05 5.87 -11.40
C ILE A 177 18.56 5.59 -11.54
N ALA A 178 18.14 4.98 -12.67
CA ALA A 178 16.76 4.57 -12.86
C ALA A 178 16.31 3.54 -11.81
N ILE A 179 17.13 2.51 -11.53
CA ILE A 179 16.86 1.49 -10.51
C ILE A 179 16.83 2.10 -9.11
N LEU A 180 17.72 3.05 -8.81
CA LEU A 180 17.68 3.80 -7.54
C LEU A 180 16.37 4.60 -7.42
N GLY A 181 15.96 5.30 -8.48
CA GLY A 181 14.68 6.02 -8.52
C GLY A 181 13.49 5.07 -8.29
N LEU A 182 13.47 3.93 -8.96
CA LEU A 182 12.44 2.89 -8.79
C LEU A 182 12.44 2.30 -7.38
N THR A 183 13.61 2.14 -6.76
CA THR A 183 13.75 1.68 -5.37
C THR A 183 13.12 2.68 -4.41
N ILE A 184 13.46 3.97 -4.54
CA ILE A 184 12.89 5.05 -3.75
C ILE A 184 11.36 5.13 -3.96
N ALA A 185 10.91 4.99 -5.21
CA ALA A 185 9.49 4.97 -5.55
C ALA A 185 8.75 3.83 -4.82
N THR A 186 9.35 2.63 -4.85
CA THR A 186 8.79 1.40 -4.25
C THR A 186 8.72 1.52 -2.74
N MET A 187 9.80 1.99 -2.10
CA MET A 187 9.82 2.27 -0.67
C MET A 187 8.69 3.24 -0.28
N GLY A 188 8.53 4.33 -1.02
CA GLY A 188 7.51 5.34 -0.75
C GLY A 188 6.09 4.83 -0.93
N ALA A 189 5.79 4.20 -2.07
CA ALA A 189 4.46 3.70 -2.40
C ALA A 189 4.00 2.59 -1.44
N LEU A 190 4.83 1.57 -1.20
CA LEU A 190 4.46 0.45 -0.32
C LEU A 190 4.36 0.88 1.13
N THR A 191 5.21 1.80 1.61
CA THR A 191 5.15 2.29 3.00
C THR A 191 3.95 3.19 3.25
N SER A 192 3.49 3.93 2.23
CA SER A 192 2.31 4.78 2.36
C SER A 192 1.03 3.98 2.66
N LEU A 193 0.95 2.72 2.22
CA LEU A 193 -0.21 1.85 2.45
C LEU A 193 -0.53 1.60 3.92
N PRO A 194 0.39 1.01 4.74
CA PRO A 194 0.11 0.77 6.16
C PRO A 194 0.01 2.07 6.95
N MET A 195 0.68 3.15 6.51
CA MET A 195 0.60 4.45 7.19
C MET A 195 -0.74 5.17 6.96
N PHE A 196 -1.49 4.78 5.91
CA PHE A 196 -2.79 5.35 5.60
C PHE A 196 -3.90 4.82 6.51
N TRP A 197 -4.00 3.51 6.73
CA TRP A 197 -5.14 2.86 7.43
C TRP A 197 -5.39 3.28 8.89
N PRO A 198 -4.39 3.73 9.66
CA PRO A 198 -4.64 4.33 10.97
C PRO A 198 -5.45 5.65 10.92
N LEU A 199 -5.51 6.33 9.77
CA LEU A 199 -6.31 7.56 9.61
C LEU A 199 -7.82 7.30 9.54
N PRO A 200 -8.37 6.49 8.61
CA PRO A 200 -9.80 6.24 8.55
C PRO A 200 -10.33 5.54 9.81
N THR A 201 -9.57 4.61 10.38
CA THR A 201 -9.98 3.84 11.57
C THR A 201 -10.05 4.68 12.85
N ALA A 202 -9.26 5.76 12.93
CA ALA A 202 -9.34 6.72 14.02
C ALA A 202 -10.51 7.72 13.86
N LEU A 203 -10.97 7.97 12.63
CA LEU A 203 -11.99 8.99 12.34
C LEU A 203 -13.42 8.42 12.23
N LEU A 204 -13.56 7.13 11.92
CA LEU A 204 -14.84 6.45 11.77
C LEU A 204 -15.35 5.94 13.12
N SER A 205 -16.62 6.20 13.43
CA SER A 205 -17.31 5.55 14.55
C SER A 205 -17.64 4.10 14.20
N ALA A 206 -17.84 3.24 15.21
CA ALA A 206 -18.06 1.81 15.02
C ALA A 206 -19.27 1.49 14.11
N SER A 207 -20.32 2.32 14.15
CA SER A 207 -21.56 2.13 13.37
C SER A 207 -21.40 2.32 11.87
N VAL A 208 -20.44 3.14 11.42
CA VAL A 208 -20.17 3.43 10.00
C VAL A 208 -18.82 2.93 9.52
N ALA A 209 -17.95 2.45 10.42
CA ALA A 209 -16.61 2.01 10.11
C ALA A 209 -16.57 0.95 9.01
N ALA A 210 -17.38 -0.11 9.11
CA ALA A 210 -17.39 -1.18 8.11
C ALA A 210 -17.72 -0.66 6.70
N GLY A 211 -18.79 0.14 6.58
CA GLY A 211 -19.20 0.74 5.30
C GLY A 211 -18.18 1.73 4.76
N GLY A 212 -17.65 2.60 5.62
CA GLY A 212 -16.64 3.60 5.24
C GLY A 212 -15.34 2.98 4.77
N LEU A 213 -14.82 2.00 5.50
CA LEU A 213 -13.61 1.27 5.12
C LEU A 213 -13.81 0.49 3.82
N ALA A 214 -14.98 -0.13 3.62
CA ALA A 214 -15.32 -0.83 2.38
C ALA A 214 -15.40 0.12 1.17
N LEU A 215 -15.99 1.31 1.33
CA LEU A 215 -16.06 2.30 0.27
C LEU A 215 -14.67 2.85 -0.08
N ILE A 216 -13.88 3.21 0.94
CA ILE A 216 -12.49 3.67 0.75
C ILE A 216 -11.68 2.61 0.00
N ASN A 217 -11.77 1.35 0.43
CA ASN A 217 -11.07 0.24 -0.22
C ASN A 217 -11.51 0.09 -1.68
N SER A 218 -12.82 0.06 -1.93
CA SER A 218 -13.38 -0.03 -3.28
C SER A 218 -12.85 1.05 -4.22
N ILE A 219 -12.85 2.31 -3.77
CA ILE A 219 -12.31 3.45 -4.55
C ILE A 219 -10.80 3.24 -4.81
N GLY A 220 -10.04 2.81 -3.80
CA GLY A 220 -8.62 2.52 -3.98
C GLY A 220 -8.35 1.40 -4.98
N GLN A 221 -9.17 0.34 -4.97
CA GLN A 221 -9.02 -0.79 -5.89
C GLN A 221 -9.31 -0.41 -7.34
N MET A 222 -10.12 0.63 -7.60
CA MET A 222 -10.30 1.17 -8.96
C MET A 222 -8.98 1.65 -9.57
N ALA A 223 -8.00 2.06 -8.76
CA ALA A 223 -6.66 2.41 -9.24
C ALA A 223 -5.96 1.23 -9.92
N GLY A 224 -6.22 0.00 -9.49
CA GLY A 224 -5.64 -1.21 -10.08
C GLY A 224 -6.09 -1.46 -11.52
N PHE A 225 -7.21 -0.87 -11.94
CA PHE A 225 -7.67 -0.87 -13.33
C PHE A 225 -7.27 0.41 -14.07
N LEU A 226 -7.55 1.57 -13.46
CA LEU A 226 -7.37 2.87 -14.10
C LEU A 226 -5.89 3.24 -14.32
N SER A 227 -5.01 2.90 -13.37
CA SER A 227 -3.57 3.20 -13.51
C SER A 227 -2.96 2.43 -14.69
N PRO A 228 -3.19 1.11 -14.85
CA PRO A 228 -2.71 0.41 -16.05
C PRO A 228 -3.30 0.79 -17.37
N TYR A 229 -4.58 1.08 -17.38
CA TYR A 229 -5.20 1.60 -18.56
C TYR A 229 -4.57 2.94 -18.98
N LEU A 230 -4.39 3.88 -18.03
CA LEU A 230 -3.80 5.19 -18.30
C LEU A 230 -2.35 5.09 -18.78
N VAL A 231 -1.52 4.28 -18.11
CA VAL A 231 -0.11 4.08 -18.49
C VAL A 231 -0.01 3.46 -19.89
N GLY A 232 -0.83 2.43 -20.17
CA GLY A 232 -0.89 1.80 -21.49
C GLY A 232 -1.30 2.80 -22.58
N TRP A 233 -2.40 3.52 -22.36
CA TRP A 233 -2.89 4.53 -23.30
C TRP A 233 -1.87 5.64 -23.58
N ILE A 234 -1.20 6.17 -22.55
CA ILE A 234 -0.11 7.16 -22.72
C ILE A 234 1.01 6.56 -23.56
N LYS A 235 1.43 5.33 -23.27
CA LYS A 235 2.51 4.66 -23.99
C LYS A 235 2.14 4.41 -25.46
N ASP A 236 0.90 4.01 -25.73
CA ASP A 236 0.43 3.73 -27.09
C ASP A 236 0.38 5.00 -27.94
N GLN A 237 -0.03 6.13 -27.36
CA GLN A 237 -0.13 7.41 -28.07
C GLN A 237 1.23 8.11 -28.23
N THR A 238 2.12 8.00 -27.24
CA THR A 238 3.36 8.80 -27.18
C THR A 238 4.64 8.00 -27.42
N GLY A 239 4.56 6.67 -27.37
CA GLY A 239 5.72 5.78 -27.34
C GLY A 239 6.57 5.87 -26.06
N SER A 240 6.22 6.73 -25.09
CA SER A 240 7.08 7.10 -23.98
C SER A 240 6.58 6.60 -22.62
N THR A 241 7.39 5.76 -21.98
CA THR A 241 7.14 5.32 -20.58
C THR A 241 7.36 6.46 -19.58
N THR A 242 8.18 7.45 -19.94
CA THR A 242 8.51 8.61 -19.10
C THR A 242 7.28 9.47 -18.79
N LEU A 243 6.41 9.72 -19.78
CA LEU A 243 5.19 10.52 -19.58
C LEU A 243 4.20 9.83 -18.63
N ALA A 244 4.12 8.50 -18.70
CA ALA A 244 3.30 7.73 -17.79
C ALA A 244 3.80 7.84 -16.34
N LEU A 245 5.11 7.75 -16.13
CA LEU A 245 5.72 7.92 -14.80
C LEU A 245 5.49 9.33 -14.22
N TYR A 246 5.58 10.38 -15.04
CA TYR A 246 5.25 11.74 -14.60
C TYR A 246 3.78 11.91 -14.21
N SER A 247 2.87 11.30 -14.97
CA SER A 247 1.44 11.37 -14.69
C SER A 247 1.11 10.72 -13.34
N LEU A 248 1.74 9.58 -13.04
CA LEU A 248 1.63 8.91 -11.75
C LEU A 248 2.27 9.70 -10.63
N ALA A 249 3.46 10.28 -10.84
CA ALA A 249 4.11 11.14 -9.87
C ALA A 249 3.25 12.36 -9.52
N ALA A 250 2.65 13.01 -10.52
CA ALA A 250 1.72 14.13 -10.33
C ALA A 250 0.50 13.71 -9.51
N LEU A 251 -0.10 12.56 -9.81
CA LEU A 251 -1.22 12.02 -9.04
C LEU A 251 -0.83 11.75 -7.58
N THR A 252 0.32 11.15 -7.33
CA THR A 252 0.83 10.90 -5.97
C THR A 252 1.10 12.22 -5.23
N ILE A 253 1.65 13.23 -5.91
CA ILE A 253 1.85 14.57 -5.32
C ILE A 253 0.50 15.18 -4.92
N VAL A 254 -0.49 15.16 -5.81
CA VAL A 254 -1.85 15.66 -5.50
C VAL A 254 -2.43 14.92 -4.29
N GLY A 255 -2.36 13.58 -4.26
CA GLY A 255 -2.78 12.79 -3.11
C GLY A 255 -2.07 13.17 -1.81
N SER A 256 -0.76 13.43 -1.87
CA SER A 256 0.03 13.84 -0.70
C SER A 256 -0.37 15.22 -0.17
N LEU A 257 -0.69 16.17 -1.06
CA LEU A 257 -1.17 17.50 -0.69
C LEU A 257 -2.55 17.42 -0.04
N VAL A 258 -3.43 16.56 -0.54
CA VAL A 258 -4.74 16.30 0.07
C VAL A 258 -4.57 15.66 1.45
N ALA A 259 -3.71 14.65 1.60
CA ALA A 259 -3.40 14.01 2.88
C ALA A 259 -2.84 15.00 3.92
N LEU A 260 -1.98 15.93 3.47
CA LEU A 260 -1.44 16.99 4.31
C LEU A 260 -2.53 17.95 4.83
N ARG A 261 -3.54 18.25 4.01
CA ARG A 261 -4.67 19.11 4.41
C ARG A 261 -5.61 18.42 5.40
N VAL A 262 -5.94 17.14 5.18
CA VAL A 262 -6.83 16.37 6.06
C VAL A 262 -6.22 16.21 7.45
N SER A 263 -4.94 15.85 7.52
CA SER A 263 -4.24 15.66 8.79
C SER A 263 -4.11 16.94 9.63
N ARG A 264 -4.09 18.13 9.01
CA ARG A 264 -4.11 19.42 9.71
C ARG A 264 -5.49 19.74 10.31
N GLN A 265 -6.57 19.44 9.60
CA GLN A 265 -7.93 19.75 10.06
C GLN A 265 -8.42 18.81 11.16
N SER A 266 -8.01 17.54 11.15
CA SER A 266 -8.32 16.60 12.22
C SER A 266 -7.67 17.01 13.55
N ALA A 267 -6.43 17.52 13.53
CA ALA A 267 -5.75 18.02 14.73
C ALA A 267 -6.43 19.27 15.32
N VAL A 268 -6.91 20.18 14.46
CA VAL A 268 -7.61 21.41 14.90
C VAL A 268 -8.98 21.10 15.51
N LYS A 269 -9.73 20.14 14.95
CA LYS A 269 -11.04 19.75 15.52
C LYS A 269 -10.92 19.01 16.86
N VAL A 270 -9.85 18.22 17.05
CA VAL A 270 -9.57 17.56 18.34
C VAL A 270 -9.13 18.60 19.40
N ALA A 271 -8.27 19.56 19.03
CA ALA A 271 -7.85 20.62 19.95
C ALA A 271 -8.95 21.64 20.29
N ALA A 272 -9.97 21.79 19.44
CA ALA A 272 -11.13 22.65 19.72
C ALA A 272 -12.24 21.93 20.51
N ALA A 273 -12.15 20.62 20.68
CA ALA A 273 -13.11 19.79 21.42
C ALA A 273 -12.57 19.32 22.79
N ALA A 274 -11.31 19.64 23.12
CA ALA A 274 -10.66 19.44 24.42
C ALA A 274 -10.64 20.75 25.20
#